data_AF-A0A931HIC4-F1
#
_entry.id   AF-A0A931HIC4-F1
#
_cell.length_a   1.000
_cell.length_b   1.000
_cell.length_c   1.000
_cell.angle_alpha   90.00
_cell.angle_beta   90.00
_cell.angle_gamma   90.00
#
_symmetry.space_group_name_H-M   'P 1'
#
loop_
_entity.id
_entity.type
_entity.pdbx_description
1 polymer ?
#
loop_
_entity_poly.entity_id
_entity_poly.type
_entity_poly.pdbx_seq_one_letter_code
_entity_poly.pdbx_strand_id
1 'polypeptide(L)'
;MRPLPSEIIAGIRRILKESIEPELTSGHARSRLEEVRAVLAQMDWDDFGFTLASRNRALAGVLEEIQAWRVADPARSTVIPDVAAALPGHDRLAAHQSCFEELAGSVVALVDPLGDWVTAHPEDSDAARLRKELLEAL
;
A
#
# COMPACT_ATOMS: atom_id res chain seq x y z
N MET A 1 14.19 14.58 4.89
CA MET A 1 13.18 13.51 4.99
C MET A 1 12.53 13.61 6.36
N ARG A 2 11.19 13.61 6.47
CA ARG A 2 10.50 13.52 7.76
C ARG A 2 10.30 12.04 8.10
N PRO A 3 10.47 11.61 9.36
CA PRO A 3 10.27 10.22 9.77
C PRO A 3 8.80 9.81 9.60
N LEU A 4 8.57 8.54 9.27
CA LEU A 4 7.25 7.93 9.17
C LEU A 4 6.61 7.80 10.57
N PRO A 5 5.28 7.82 10.68
CA PRO A 5 4.58 7.60 11.96
C PRO A 5 4.99 6.30 12.66
N SER A 6 5.17 5.21 11.91
CA SER A 6 5.64 3.92 12.43
C SER A 6 7.08 3.99 12.99
N GLU A 7 7.97 4.76 12.36
CA GLU A 7 9.32 5.00 12.86
C GLU A 7 9.31 5.81 14.16
N ILE A 8 8.40 6.78 14.28
CA ILE A 8 8.18 7.55 15.50
C ILE A 8 7.65 6.65 16.62
N ILE A 9 6.64 5.81 16.35
CA ILE A 9 6.06 4.88 17.33
C ILE A 9 7.10 3.84 17.78
N ALA A 10 7.88 3.28 16.85
CA ALA A 10 8.98 2.37 17.16
C ALA A 10 10.04 3.06 18.04
N GLY A 11 10.36 4.32 17.76
CA GLY A 11 11.25 5.15 18.58
C GLY A 11 10.71 5.37 20.00
N ILE A 12 9.44 5.72 20.13
CA ILE A 12 8.78 5.91 21.44
C ILE A 12 8.78 4.60 22.23
N ARG A 13 8.44 3.46 21.61
CA ARG A 13 8.46 2.14 22.26
C ARG A 13 9.86 1.77 22.77
N ARG A 14 10.89 2.09 21.99
CA ARG A 14 12.29 1.87 22.38
C ARG A 14 12.64 2.69 23.61
N ILE A 15 12.34 3.99 23.61
CA ILE A 15 12.58 4.89 24.76
C ILE A 15 11.82 4.39 26.00
N LEU A 16 10.55 4.03 25.84
CA LEU A 16 9.73 3.52 26.95
C LEU A 16 10.32 2.24 27.56
N LYS A 17 10.82 1.31 26.74
CA LYS A 17 11.39 0.03 27.20
C LYS A 17 12.81 0.16 27.75
N GLU A 18 13.67 0.91 27.07
CA GLU A 18 15.12 0.94 27.35
C GLU A 18 15.50 2.03 28.35
N SER A 19 14.76 3.14 28.38
CA SER A 19 15.09 4.30 29.22
C SER A 19 14.12 4.51 30.37
N ILE A 20 12.81 4.27 30.17
CA ILE A 20 11.80 4.57 31.18
C ILE A 20 11.51 3.35 32.07
N GLU A 21 11.24 2.17 31.49
CA GLU A 21 10.89 0.94 32.22
C GLU A 21 11.87 0.56 33.34
N PRO A 22 13.21 0.65 33.17
CA PRO A 22 14.17 0.31 34.22
C PRO A 22 14.11 1.24 35.44
N GLU A 23 13.75 2.50 35.23
CA GLU A 23 13.65 3.53 36.28
C GLU A 23 12.33 3.42 37.07
N LEU A 24 11.35 2.66 36.57
CA LEU A 24 10.06 2.49 37.24
C LEU A 24 10.17 1.53 38.43
N THR A 25 10.09 2.08 39.64
CA THR A 25 10.12 1.32 40.89
C THR A 25 8.73 0.98 41.43
N SER A 26 7.68 1.73 41.04
CA SER A 26 6.32 1.49 41.52
C SER A 26 5.54 0.53 40.60
N GLY A 27 4.81 -0.42 41.20
CA GLY A 27 3.96 -1.35 40.45
C GLY A 27 2.85 -0.64 39.67
N HIS A 28 2.32 0.46 40.21
CA HIS A 28 1.33 1.28 39.52
C HIS A 28 1.91 1.94 38.25
N ALA A 29 3.14 2.48 38.31
CA ALA A 29 3.76 3.08 37.14
C ALA A 29 4.07 2.05 36.05
N ARG A 30 4.49 0.83 36.42
CA ARG A 30 4.67 -0.28 35.46
C ARG A 30 3.37 -0.68 34.77
N SER A 31 2.28 -0.81 35.53
CA SER A 31 0.95 -1.12 34.97
C SER A 31 0.47 -0.02 34.01
N ARG A 32 0.69 1.26 34.33
CA ARG A 32 0.38 2.37 33.41
C ARG A 32 1.27 2.35 32.16
N LEU A 33 2.53 1.95 32.28
CA LEU A 33 3.42 1.78 31.12
C LEU A 33 2.95 0.64 30.21
N GLU A 34 2.47 -0.47 30.77
CA GLU A 34 1.87 -1.58 30.01
C GLU A 34 0.63 -1.13 29.23
N GLU A 35 -0.27 -0.37 29.87
CA GLU A 35 -1.45 0.22 29.19
C GLU A 35 -1.04 1.15 28.04
N VAL A 36 -0.07 2.04 28.27
CA VAL A 36 0.45 2.93 27.21
C VAL A 36 1.08 2.13 26.06
N ARG A 37 1.83 1.06 26.36
CA ARG A 37 2.42 0.19 25.34
C ARG A 37 1.36 -0.58 24.56
N ALA A 38 0.26 -0.97 25.19
CA ALA A 38 -0.88 -1.61 24.53
C ALA A 38 -1.59 -0.63 23.57
N VAL A 39 -1.83 0.61 23.99
CA VAL A 39 -2.43 1.65 23.14
C VAL A 39 -1.50 1.99 21.96
N LEU A 40 -0.20 2.18 22.20
CA LEU A 40 0.76 2.43 21.14
C LEU A 40 0.88 1.25 20.17
N ALA A 41 0.72 0.02 20.66
CA ALA A 41 0.61 -1.14 19.77
C ALA A 41 -0.57 -0.96 18.81
N GLN A 42 -1.75 -0.70 19.36
CA GLN A 42 -2.99 -0.56 18.60
C GLN A 42 -2.93 0.59 17.59
N MET A 43 -2.36 1.74 17.94
CA MET A 43 -2.22 2.88 17.03
C MET A 43 -1.29 2.61 15.83
N ASP A 44 -0.23 1.84 16.03
CA ASP A 44 0.69 1.42 14.95
C ASP A 44 -0.02 0.52 13.93
N TRP A 45 -0.93 -0.34 14.41
CA TRP A 45 -1.75 -1.19 13.56
C TRP A 45 -2.76 -0.39 12.75
N ASP A 46 -3.44 0.57 13.38
CA ASP A 46 -4.44 1.37 12.69
C ASP A 46 -3.78 2.22 11.59
N ASP A 47 -2.68 2.92 11.89
CA ASP A 47 -2.05 3.83 10.92
C ASP A 47 -1.40 3.09 9.73
N PHE A 48 -0.76 1.94 9.98
CA PHE A 48 -0.19 1.11 8.92
C PHE A 48 -1.27 0.41 8.09
N GLY A 49 -2.32 -0.10 8.75
CA GLY A 49 -3.48 -0.70 8.09
C GLY A 49 -4.21 0.29 7.19
N PHE A 50 -4.48 1.50 7.67
CA PHE A 50 -5.13 2.55 6.88
C PHE A 50 -4.29 3.01 5.70
N THR A 51 -2.97 3.17 5.90
CA THR A 51 -2.05 3.56 4.82
C THR A 51 -1.99 2.49 3.74
N LEU A 52 -1.85 1.21 4.13
CA LEU A 52 -1.82 0.10 3.18
C LEU A 52 -3.16 -0.08 2.47
N ALA A 53 -4.29 0.05 3.18
CA ALA A 53 -5.61 0.00 2.59
C ALA A 53 -5.84 1.13 1.58
N SER A 54 -5.37 2.35 1.90
CA SER A 54 -5.42 3.49 0.98
C SER A 54 -4.60 3.23 -0.28
N ARG A 55 -3.39 2.71 -0.12
CA ARG A 55 -2.52 2.35 -1.24
C ARG A 55 -3.12 1.26 -2.12
N ASN A 56 -3.68 0.20 -1.53
CA ASN A 56 -4.36 -0.85 -2.28
C ASN A 56 -5.55 -0.30 -3.06
N ARG A 57 -6.33 0.63 -2.50
CA ARG A 57 -7.44 1.30 -3.21
C ARG A 57 -6.96 2.11 -4.40
N ALA A 58 -5.88 2.87 -4.24
CA ALA A 58 -5.31 3.65 -5.34
C ALA A 58 -4.81 2.74 -6.48
N LEU A 59 -4.06 1.69 -6.14
CA LEU A 59 -3.56 0.72 -7.12
C LEU A 59 -4.70 -0.04 -7.81
N ALA A 60 -5.66 -0.55 -7.05
CA ALA A 60 -6.84 -1.23 -7.58
C ALA A 60 -7.61 -0.34 -8.55
N GLY A 61 -7.85 0.93 -8.20
CA GLY A 61 -8.56 1.87 -9.08
C GLY A 61 -7.88 2.08 -10.43
N VAL A 62 -6.55 2.27 -10.44
CA VAL A 62 -5.79 2.41 -11.69
C VAL A 62 -5.81 1.11 -12.51
N LEU A 63 -5.68 -0.06 -11.86
CA LEU A 63 -5.73 -1.35 -12.54
C LEU A 63 -7.13 -1.65 -13.12
N GLU A 64 -8.20 -1.28 -12.43
CA GLU A 64 -9.58 -1.37 -12.96
C GLU A 64 -9.76 -0.48 -14.19
N GLU A 65 -9.21 0.74 -14.17
CA GLU A 65 -9.30 1.66 -15.30
C GLU A 65 -8.48 1.16 -16.50
N ILE A 66 -7.26 0.65 -16.27
CA ILE A 66 -6.45 0.00 -17.31
C ILE A 66 -7.20 -1.19 -17.89
N GLN A 67 -7.85 -2.01 -17.05
CA GLN A 67 -8.62 -3.15 -17.52
C GLN A 67 -9.81 -2.71 -18.38
N ALA A 68 -10.54 -1.68 -17.98
CA ALA A 68 -11.64 -1.12 -18.77
C ALA A 68 -11.15 -0.56 -20.12
N TRP A 69 -10.04 0.18 -20.11
CA TRP A 69 -9.40 0.69 -21.32
C TRP A 69 -8.89 -0.42 -22.24
N ARG A 70 -8.36 -1.50 -21.67
CA ARG A 70 -7.89 -2.69 -22.40
C ARG A 70 -9.03 -3.42 -23.10
N VAL A 71 -10.16 -3.65 -22.42
CA VAL A 71 -11.28 -4.43 -22.99
C VAL A 71 -12.12 -3.62 -23.99
N ALA A 72 -12.01 -2.29 -23.99
CA ALA A 72 -12.67 -1.43 -24.97
C ALA A 72 -12.12 -1.59 -26.40
N ASP A 73 -10.93 -2.17 -26.57
CA ASP A 73 -10.29 -2.38 -27.86
C ASP A 73 -9.66 -3.79 -27.94
N PRO A 74 -10.08 -4.64 -28.90
CA PRO A 74 -9.51 -5.96 -29.09
C PRO A 74 -7.99 -5.95 -29.33
N ALA A 75 -7.44 -4.91 -29.95
CA ALA A 75 -6.00 -4.80 -30.22
C ALA A 75 -5.18 -4.59 -28.93
N ARG A 76 -5.75 -3.91 -27.93
CA ARG A 76 -5.12 -3.75 -26.61
C ARG A 76 -5.19 -5.06 -25.83
N SER A 77 -6.33 -5.74 -25.91
CA SER A 77 -6.58 -7.00 -25.21
C SER A 77 -5.65 -8.15 -25.61
N THR A 78 -5.05 -8.11 -26.80
CA THR A 78 -4.07 -9.11 -27.27
C THR A 78 -2.65 -8.84 -26.80
N VAL A 79 -2.28 -7.59 -26.52
CA VAL A 79 -0.91 -7.18 -26.19
C VAL A 79 -0.75 -6.90 -24.70
N ILE A 80 -1.78 -6.32 -24.07
CA ILE A 80 -1.79 -5.99 -22.66
C ILE A 80 -2.36 -7.19 -21.88
N PRO A 81 -1.64 -7.72 -20.88
CA PRO A 81 -2.13 -8.85 -20.09
C PRO A 81 -3.34 -8.47 -19.25
N ASP A 82 -4.15 -9.49 -18.92
CA ASP A 82 -5.20 -9.37 -17.92
C ASP A 82 -4.57 -9.25 -16.52
N VAL A 83 -5.20 -8.48 -15.63
CA VAL A 83 -4.65 -8.16 -14.30
C VAL A 83 -5.69 -8.27 -13.21
N ALA A 84 -5.22 -8.57 -12.00
CA ALA A 84 -6.06 -8.56 -10.82
C ALA A 84 -6.15 -7.14 -10.24
N ALA A 85 -7.36 -6.68 -9.95
CA ALA A 85 -7.61 -5.40 -9.31
C ALA A 85 -8.48 -5.52 -8.03
N ALA A 86 -8.67 -6.73 -7.53
CA ALA A 86 -9.59 -6.98 -6.43
C ALA A 86 -9.04 -6.53 -5.07
N LEU A 87 -9.84 -5.76 -4.35
CA LEU A 87 -9.58 -5.40 -2.95
C LEU A 87 -9.95 -6.56 -2.00
N PRO A 88 -9.34 -6.64 -0.80
CA PRO A 88 -9.64 -7.70 0.13
C PRO A 88 -11.07 -7.55 0.67
N GLY A 89 -11.81 -8.66 0.75
CA GLY A 89 -13.17 -8.67 1.31
C GLY A 89 -13.25 -8.53 2.83
N HIS A 90 -12.11 -8.49 3.53
CA HIS A 90 -12.03 -8.38 4.99
C HIS A 90 -10.96 -7.36 5.40
N ASP A 91 -11.30 -6.51 6.36
CA ASP A 91 -10.39 -5.50 6.91
C ASP A 91 -9.46 -6.11 7.95
N ARG A 92 -8.39 -6.75 7.46
CA ARG A 92 -7.32 -7.34 8.27
C ARG A 92 -5.97 -7.06 7.63
N LEU A 93 -4.96 -6.72 8.42
CA LEU A 93 -3.63 -6.37 7.88
C LEU A 93 -3.07 -7.47 6.96
N ALA A 94 -3.13 -8.74 7.38
CA ALA A 94 -2.64 -9.85 6.56
C ALA A 94 -3.35 -9.92 5.20
N ALA A 95 -4.66 -9.63 5.15
CA ALA A 95 -5.41 -9.59 3.90
C ALA A 95 -4.99 -8.40 3.02
N HIS A 96 -4.71 -7.24 3.62
CA HIS A 96 -4.17 -6.08 2.91
C HIS A 96 -2.74 -6.31 2.39
N GLN A 97 -1.90 -7.02 3.12
CA GLN A 97 -0.55 -7.38 2.70
C GLN A 97 -0.57 -8.33 1.51
N SER A 98 -1.34 -9.43 1.58
CA SER A 98 -1.48 -10.36 0.45
C SER A 98 -2.09 -9.68 -0.77
N CYS A 99 -3.11 -8.84 -0.59
CA CYS A 99 -3.68 -8.06 -1.69
C CYS A 99 -2.64 -7.11 -2.31
N PHE A 100 -1.81 -6.45 -1.50
CA PHE A 100 -0.76 -5.57 -2.02
C PHE A 100 0.25 -6.34 -2.90
N GLU A 101 0.64 -7.55 -2.49
CA GLU A 101 1.54 -8.40 -3.28
C GLU A 101 0.93 -8.78 -4.65
N GLU A 102 -0.37 -9.12 -4.69
CA GLU A 102 -1.10 -9.42 -5.92
C GLU A 102 -1.23 -8.20 -6.84
N LEU A 103 -1.57 -7.04 -6.27
CA LEU A 103 -1.66 -5.77 -7.00
C LEU A 103 -0.29 -5.36 -7.53
N ALA A 104 0.77 -5.46 -6.72
CA ALA A 104 2.13 -5.15 -7.14
C ALA A 104 2.62 -6.08 -8.26
N GLY A 105 2.31 -7.37 -8.19
CA GLY A 105 2.58 -8.32 -9.27
C GLY A 105 1.88 -7.92 -10.58
N SER A 106 0.63 -7.48 -10.48
CA SER A 106 -0.14 -6.98 -11.63
C SER A 106 0.44 -5.70 -12.23
N VAL A 107 0.90 -4.77 -11.39
CA VAL A 107 1.57 -3.55 -11.85
C VAL A 107 2.83 -3.89 -12.63
N VAL A 108 3.70 -4.75 -12.07
CA VAL A 108 4.95 -5.18 -12.73
C VAL A 108 4.66 -5.81 -14.10
N ALA A 109 3.62 -6.64 -14.19
CA ALA A 109 3.22 -7.25 -15.46
C ALA A 109 2.74 -6.23 -16.52
N LEU A 110 2.33 -5.02 -16.12
CA LEU A 110 1.82 -3.99 -17.02
C LEU A 110 2.83 -2.92 -17.41
N VAL A 111 3.89 -2.68 -16.63
CA VAL A 111 4.84 -1.57 -16.87
C VAL A 111 5.40 -1.61 -18.29
N ASP A 112 5.90 -2.77 -18.71
CA ASP A 112 6.55 -2.92 -20.02
C ASP A 112 5.52 -2.96 -21.16
N PRO A 113 4.46 -3.81 -21.14
CA PRO A 113 3.46 -3.84 -22.22
C PRO A 113 2.78 -2.49 -22.45
N LEU A 114 2.48 -1.75 -21.37
CA LEU A 114 1.87 -0.42 -21.48
C LEU A 114 2.88 0.62 -21.99
N GLY A 115 4.16 0.50 -21.63
CA GLY A 115 5.24 1.31 -22.18
C GLY A 115 5.45 1.10 -23.68
N ASP A 116 5.43 -0.17 -24.11
CA ASP A 116 5.54 -0.56 -25.52
C ASP A 116 4.34 -0.04 -26.32
N TRP A 117 3.12 -0.16 -25.77
CA TRP A 117 1.92 0.38 -26.40
C TRP A 117 1.99 1.89 -26.62
N VAL A 118 2.35 2.65 -25.58
CA VAL A 118 2.49 4.12 -25.66
C VAL A 118 3.56 4.52 -26.67
N THR A 119 4.65 3.75 -26.78
CA THR A 119 5.71 4.01 -27.75
C THR A 119 5.24 3.75 -29.18
N ALA A 120 4.44 2.70 -29.39
CA ALA A 120 3.89 2.35 -30.70
C ALA A 120 2.72 3.24 -31.14
N HIS A 121 1.95 3.79 -30.19
CA HIS A 121 0.74 4.58 -30.41
C HIS A 121 0.83 5.93 -29.67
N PRO A 122 1.71 6.85 -30.10
CA PRO A 122 1.92 8.13 -29.41
C PRO A 122 0.68 9.04 -29.38
N GLU A 123 -0.31 8.79 -30.23
CA GLU A 123 -1.60 9.46 -30.25
C GLU A 123 -2.57 9.00 -29.15
N ASP A 124 -2.33 7.85 -28.53
CA ASP A 124 -3.17 7.30 -27.46
C ASP A 124 -2.85 8.01 -26.12
N SER A 125 -3.46 9.18 -25.94
CA SER A 125 -3.28 9.99 -24.75
C SER A 125 -3.77 9.30 -23.46
N ASP A 126 -4.73 8.39 -23.59
CA ASP A 126 -5.24 7.62 -22.45
C ASP A 126 -4.21 6.61 -21.98
N ALA A 127 -3.57 5.89 -22.89
CA ALA A 127 -2.47 4.98 -22.54
C ALA A 127 -1.32 5.70 -21.83
N ALA A 128 -0.94 6.89 -22.34
CA ALA A 128 0.12 7.70 -21.74
C ALA A 128 -0.25 8.18 -20.32
N ARG A 129 -1.50 8.60 -20.12
CA ARG A 129 -2.04 9.00 -18.82
C ARG A 129 -2.08 7.82 -17.84
N LEU A 130 -2.66 6.69 -18.24
CA LEU A 130 -2.77 5.49 -17.41
C LEU A 130 -1.39 4.97 -17.00
N ARG A 131 -0.40 5.00 -17.90
CA ARG A 131 0.98 4.63 -17.56
C ARG A 131 1.58 5.56 -16.52
N LYS A 132 1.33 6.86 -16.63
CA LYS A 132 1.78 7.83 -15.64
C LYS A 132 1.13 7.58 -14.28
N GLU A 133 -0.19 7.42 -14.24
CA GLU A 133 -0.94 7.15 -13.01
C GLU A 133 -0.51 5.84 -12.35
N LEU A 134 -0.23 4.79 -13.13
CA LEU A 134 0.30 3.52 -12.63
C LEU A 134 1.66 3.69 -11.95
N LEU A 135 2.55 4.49 -12.53
CA LEU A 135 3.88 4.77 -11.97
C LEU A 135 3.82 5.70 -10.74
N GLU A 136 2.84 6.59 -10.67
CA GLU A 136 2.61 7.46 -9.50
C GLU A 136 1.96 6.71 -8.32
N ALA A 137 1.28 5.59 -8.58
CA ALA A 137 0.67 4.75 -7.55
C ALA A 137 1.64 3.74 -6.89
N LEU A 138 2.87 3.61 -7.41
CA LEU A 138 3.97 2.82 -6.84
C LEU A 138 4.72 3.58 -5.73
#